data_AF-D3VJA9-F1
#
_entry.id   AF-D3VJA9-F1
#
_cell.length_a   1.000
_cell.length_b   1.000
_cell.length_c   1.000
_cell.angle_alpha   90.00
_cell.angle_beta   90.00
_cell.angle_gamma   90.00
#
_symmetry.space_group_name_H-M   'P 1'
#
loop_
_entity.id
_entity.type
_entity.pdbx_description
1 polymer ?
#
loop_
_entity_poly.entity_id
_entity_poly.type
_entity_poly.pdbx_seq_one_letter_code
_entity_poly.pdbx_strand_id
1 'polypeptide(L)' 'MQQWLSEQNLSPPHISFYTDSINDLPMCLFANEVFTVNADEKLKSEAEMRGWNQLNWNLTL' A
#
# COMPACT_ATOMS: atom_id res chain seq x y z
N MET A 1 10.63 1.95 7.67
CA MET A 1 9.45 1.67 8.53
C MET A 1 9.78 0.72 9.68
N GLN A 2 10.36 -0.47 9.42
CA GLN A 2 10.75 -1.42 10.48
C GLN A 2 11.66 -0.83 11.57
N GLN A 3 12.71 -0.10 11.18
CA GLN A 3 13.59 0.58 12.15
C GLN A 3 12.81 1.53 13.07
N TRP A 4 11.97 2.39 12.47
CA TRP A 4 11.15 3.33 13.23
C TRP A 4 10.19 2.61 14.19
N LEU A 5 9.52 1.54 13.75
CA LEU A 5 8.67 0.72 14.64
C LEU A 5 9.47 0.17 15.83
N SER A 6 10.67 -0.33 15.58
CA SER A 6 11.55 -0.84 16.62
C SER A 6 11.95 0.26 17.61
N GLU A 7 12.32 1.44 17.12
CA GLU A 7 12.68 2.60 17.96
C GLU A 7 11.51 3.09 18.82
N GLN A 8 10.29 2.98 18.30
CA GLN A 8 9.06 3.31 19.05
C GLN A 8 8.54 2.15 19.91
N ASN A 9 9.19 0.98 19.88
CA ASN A 9 8.74 -0.25 20.53
C ASN A 9 7.30 -0.65 20.16
N LEU A 10 6.94 -0.48 18.88
CA LEU A 10 5.63 -0.76 18.32
C LEU A 10 5.65 -2.07 17.52
N SER A 11 4.63 -2.90 17.72
CA SER A 11 4.37 -4.09 16.93
C SER A 11 2.88 -4.14 16.55
N PRO A 12 2.47 -3.37 15.52
CA PRO A 12 1.08 -3.35 15.10
C PRO A 12 0.69 -4.76 14.60
N PRO A 13 -0.42 -5.33 15.08
CA PRO A 13 -0.87 -6.65 14.65
C PRO A 13 -1.37 -6.65 13.20
N HIS A 14 -1.67 -5.46 12.66
CA HIS A 14 -2.14 -5.29 11.30
C HIS A 14 -1.69 -3.93 10.74
N ILE A 15 -1.26 -3.92 9.48
CA ILE A 15 -0.84 -2.73 8.74
C ILE A 15 -1.62 -2.71 7.42
N SER A 16 -2.49 -1.71 7.27
CA SER A 16 -3.11 -1.36 6.01
C SER A 16 -2.30 -0.24 5.35
N PHE A 17 -1.98 -0.39 4.07
CA PHE A 17 -1.14 0.55 3.33
C PHE A 17 -1.84 1.06 2.07
N TYR A 18 -1.77 2.38 1.86
CA TYR A 18 -2.39 3.07 0.73
C TYR A 18 -1.30 3.73 -0.10
N THR A 19 -1.26 3.49 -1.41
CA THR A 19 -0.27 4.10 -2.31
C THR A 19 -0.82 4.23 -3.73
N ASP A 20 -0.34 5.21 -4.48
CA ASP A 20 -0.61 5.42 -5.90
C ASP A 20 0.57 5.02 -6.80
N SER A 21 1.73 4.64 -6.23
CA SER A 21 2.96 4.45 -7.00
C SER A 21 3.66 3.12 -6.75
N ILE A 22 4.18 2.52 -7.84
CA ILE A 22 4.99 1.30 -7.79
C ILE A 22 6.29 1.47 -6.99
N ASN A 23 6.75 2.71 -6.78
CA ASN A 23 7.94 2.98 -5.96
C ASN A 23 7.77 2.46 -4.52
N ASP A 24 6.54 2.36 -4.04
CA ASP A 24 6.21 1.84 -2.72
C ASP A 24 5.98 0.32 -2.69
N LEU A 25 6.30 -0.41 -3.77
CA LEU A 25 6.18 -1.87 -3.82
C LEU A 25 6.80 -2.57 -2.60
N PRO A 26 8.00 -2.19 -2.11
CA PRO A 26 8.55 -2.79 -0.89
C PRO A 26 7.63 -2.64 0.34
N MET A 27 6.92 -1.51 0.46
CA MET A 27 5.95 -1.28 1.54
C MET A 27 4.67 -2.09 1.33
N CYS A 28 4.22 -2.24 0.09
CA CYS A 28 3.07 -3.09 -0.24
C CYS A 28 3.31 -4.56 0.14
N LEU A 29 4.53 -5.07 -0.10
CA LEU A 29 4.93 -6.43 0.29
C LEU A 29 5.09 -6.61 1.80
N PHE A 30 5.29 -5.50 2.53
CA PHE A 30 5.44 -5.51 3.97
C PHE A 30 4.10 -5.41 4.72
N ALA A 31 3.11 -4.73 4.14
CA ALA A 31 1.80 -4.54 4.73
C ALA A 31 0.95 -5.84 4.74
N ASN A 32 -0.02 -5.91 5.65
CA ASN A 32 -0.98 -7.02 5.68
C ASN A 32 -2.09 -6.82 4.65
N GLU A 33 -2.47 -5.57 4.39
CA GLU A 33 -3.50 -5.20 3.45
C GLU A 33 -3.04 -4.00 2.64
N VAL A 34 -3.27 -4.04 1.32
CA VAL A 34 -2.82 -3.00 0.39
C VAL A 34 -4.01 -2.46 -0.39
N PHE A 35 -4.07 -1.14 -0.46
CA PHE A 35 -5.03 -0.37 -1.24
C PHE A 35 -4.27 0.50 -2.23
N THR A 36 -4.38 0.18 -3.52
CA THR A 36 -3.78 1.02 -4.56
C THR A 36 -4.79 2.11 -4.95
N VAL A 37 -4.43 3.38 -4.77
CA VAL A 37 -5.33 4.52 -4.99
C VAL A 37 -4.89 5.25 -6.24
N ASN A 38 -5.73 5.31 -7.28
CA ASN A 38 -5.38 5.99 -8.54
C ASN A 38 -4.01 5.55 -9.11
N ALA A 39 -3.73 4.24 -9.00
CA ALA A 39 -2.42 3.65 -9.20
C ALA A 39 -1.83 3.89 -10.60
N ASP A 40 -0.50 4.06 -10.67
CA ASP A 40 0.23 3.97 -11.93
C ASP A 40 0.09 2.58 -12.59
N GLU A 41 0.36 2.49 -13.89
CA GLU A 41 0.14 1.26 -14.68
C GLU A 41 0.88 0.03 -14.11
N LYS A 42 2.08 0.24 -13.56
CA LYS A 42 2.89 -0.86 -13.03
C LYS A 42 2.31 -1.36 -11.71
N LEU A 43 1.93 -0.43 -10.82
CA LEU A 43 1.29 -0.79 -9.55
C LEU A 43 -0.07 -1.41 -9.78
N LYS A 44 -0.84 -0.93 -10.76
CA LYS A 44 -2.10 -1.57 -11.16
C LYS A 44 -1.89 -3.02 -11.59
N SER A 45 -0.87 -3.30 -12.39
CA SER A 45 -0.54 -4.67 -12.81
C SER A 45 -0.17 -5.57 -11.62
N GLU A 46 0.61 -5.06 -10.65
CA GLU A 46 0.93 -5.80 -9.42
C GLU A 46 -0.32 -6.05 -8.57
N ALA A 47 -1.20 -5.06 -8.45
CA ALA A 47 -2.45 -5.19 -7.70
C ALA A 47 -3.40 -6.22 -8.32
N GLU A 48 -3.53 -6.26 -9.65
CA GLU A 48 -4.30 -7.29 -10.35
C GLU A 48 -3.72 -8.69 -10.12
N MET A 49 -2.39 -8.83 -10.21
CA MET A 49 -1.71 -10.11 -10.00
C MET A 49 -1.86 -10.64 -8.58
N ARG A 50 -1.85 -9.74 -7.59
CA ARG A 50 -1.86 -10.10 -6.15
C ARG A 50 -3.25 -10.06 -5.52
N GLY A 51 -4.24 -9.57 -6.24
CA GLY A 51 -5.60 -9.36 -5.72
C GLY A 51 -5.68 -8.25 -4.67
N TRP A 52 -4.85 -7.21 -4.78
CA TRP A 52 -4.93 -6.04 -3.89
C TRP A 52 -6.15 -5.17 -4.20
N ASN A 53 -6.64 -4.45 -3.19
CA ASN A 53 -7.77 -3.56 -3.35
C ASN A 53 -7.39 -2.38 -4.24
N GLN A 54 -8.17 -2.11 -5.28
CA GLN A 54 -7.93 -1.01 -6.20
C GLN A 54 -9.03 0.05 -6.03
N LEU A 55 -8.62 1.26 -5.64
CA LEU A 55 -9.51 2.39 -5.40
C LEU A 55 -9.28 3.46 -6.46
N ASN A 56 -10.38 4.01 -6.98
CA ASN A 56 -10.34 5.16 -7.88
C ASN A 56 -11.08 6.32 -7.21
N TRP A 57 -10.34 7.35 -6.80
CA TRP A 57 -10.88 8.50 -6.08
C TRP A 57 -10.88 9.70 -7.00
N ASN A 58 -12.01 10.40 -7.02
CA ASN A 58 -12.18 11.65 -7.73
C ASN A 58 -12.91 12.64 -6.83
N LEU A 59 -12.49 13.90 -6.85
CA LEU A 59 -13.20 14.97 -6.16
C LEU A 59 -14.41 15.36 -7.02
N THR A 60 -15.61 15.17 -6.48
CA THR A 60 -16.83 15.71 -7.10
C THR A 60 -17.08 17.08 -6.47
N LEU A 61 -17.12 18.13 -7.30
CA LEU A 61 -17.48 19.50 -6.90
C LEU A 61 -19.00 19.66 -6.79
#